data_AF-A0A5E4GIZ0-F1
#
_entry.id   AF-A0A5E4GIZ0-F1
#
_cell.length_a   1.000
_cell.length_b   1.000
_cell.length_c   1.000
_cell.angle_alpha   90.00
_cell.angle_beta   90.00
_cell.angle_gamma   90.00
#
_symmetry.space_group_name_H-M   'P 1'
#
loop_
_entity.id
_entity.type
_entity.pdbx_description
1 polymer ?
#
loop_
_entity_poly.entity_id
_entity_poly.type
_entity_poly.pdbx_seq_one_letter_code
_entity_poly.pdbx_strand_id
1 'polypeptide(L)'
;VKLYNLKAKHGMSDAKKILSALGMSYEKIYACPNDCILYRKDYEDSTNCPTCGVSRWKEGKDAILKEGVPAKVVWYFPPIPRFKRMFQSHKTAKSLTWHAARKSVDSHMSHPPDSRLGNLLMINGPSL
;
A
#
# COMPACT_ATOMS: atom_id res chain seq x y z
N VAL A 1 3.30 1.79 -3.60
CA VAL A 1 2.19 1.67 -2.62
C VAL A 1 1.74 0.22 -2.61
N LYS A 2 1.83 -0.51 -1.49
CA LYS A 2 1.33 -1.89 -1.42
C LYS A 2 -0.17 -1.87 -1.16
N LEU A 3 -0.94 -2.42 -2.09
CA LEU A 3 -2.37 -2.67 -1.94
C LEU A 3 -2.54 -4.09 -1.43
N TYR A 4 -3.38 -4.28 -0.41
CA TYR A 4 -3.55 -5.58 0.23
C TYR A 4 -4.91 -6.17 -0.13
N ASN A 5 -4.92 -7.44 -0.52
CA ASN A 5 -6.13 -8.26 -0.64
C ASN A 5 -6.32 -9.02 0.67
N LEU A 6 -7.02 -8.41 1.62
CA LEU A 6 -7.31 -9.02 2.92
C LEU A 6 -8.51 -9.98 2.79
N LYS A 7 -8.23 -11.28 2.70
CA LYS A 7 -9.22 -12.33 3.00
C LYS A 7 -9.09 -12.70 4.48
N ALA A 8 -10.02 -12.23 5.32
CA ALA A 8 -10.04 -12.55 6.75
C ALA A 8 -10.61 -13.97 6.96
N LYS A 9 -9.88 -14.83 7.68
CA LYS A 9 -10.31 -16.20 8.05
C LYS A 9 -11.23 -16.22 9.28
N HIS A 10 -11.26 -15.14 10.05
CA HIS A 10 -12.11 -14.93 11.22
C HIS A 10 -12.94 -13.65 11.01
N GLY A 11 -14.12 -13.57 11.62
CA GLY A 11 -15.13 -12.54 11.38
C GLY A 11 -14.55 -11.13 11.19
N MET A 12 -14.95 -10.47 10.09
CA MET A 12 -14.47 -9.15 9.65
C MET A 12 -14.56 -8.07 10.74
N SER A 13 -15.44 -8.28 11.74
CA SER A 13 -15.55 -7.52 13.00
C SER A 13 -14.23 -7.41 13.76
N ASP A 14 -13.58 -8.53 14.04
CA ASP A 14 -12.50 -8.56 15.03
C ASP A 14 -11.18 -8.11 14.42
N ALA A 15 -10.94 -8.43 13.15
CA ALA A 15 -9.85 -7.84 12.38
C ALA A 15 -9.98 -6.32 12.29
N LYS A 16 -11.20 -5.78 12.11
CA LYS A 16 -11.44 -4.34 12.07
C LYS A 16 -11.18 -3.69 13.44
N LYS A 17 -11.59 -4.32 14.54
CA LYS A 17 -11.28 -3.85 15.90
C LYS A 17 -9.78 -3.81 16.17
N ILE A 18 -9.04 -4.84 15.76
CA ILE A 18 -7.58 -4.90 15.92
C ILE A 18 -6.89 -3.82 15.09
N LEU A 19 -7.25 -3.65 13.81
CA LEU A 19 -6.69 -2.59 12.96
C LEU A 19 -6.99 -1.20 13.54
N SER A 20 -8.21 -1.00 14.05
CA SER A 20 -8.60 0.24 14.72
C SER A 20 -7.80 0.49 16.01
N ALA A 21 -7.63 -0.53 16.86
CA ALA A 21 -6.86 -0.45 18.09
C ALA A 21 -5.37 -0.15 17.83
N LEU A 22 -4.83 -0.66 16.73
CA LEU A 22 -3.47 -0.35 16.26
C LEU A 22 -3.38 1.00 15.52
N GLY A 23 -4.47 1.76 15.45
CA GLY A 23 -4.59 3.03 14.73
C GLY A 23 -4.29 2.92 13.24
N MET A 24 -4.44 1.74 12.64
CA MET A 24 -4.25 1.51 11.22
C MET A 24 -5.57 1.78 10.51
N SER A 25 -5.80 3.05 10.16
CA SER A 25 -6.88 3.40 9.25
C SER A 25 -6.64 2.77 7.88
N TYR A 26 -7.71 2.35 7.23
CA TYR A 26 -7.70 1.82 5.87
C TYR A 26 -8.81 2.46 5.04
N GLU A 27 -8.52 2.70 3.78
CA GLU A 27 -9.44 3.19 2.77
C GLU A 27 -9.79 2.02 1.85
N LYS A 28 -11.06 1.89 1.47
CA LYS A 28 -11.46 0.97 0.40
C LYS A 28 -11.37 1.72 -0.93
N ILE A 29 -10.70 1.13 -1.90
CA ILE A 29 -10.59 1.66 -3.25
C ILE A 29 -11.09 0.59 -4.21
N TYR A 30 -11.87 0.98 -5.21
CA TYR A 30 -12.29 0.03 -6.23
C TYR A 30 -11.21 -0.14 -7.28
N ALA A 31 -11.08 -1.34 -7.80
CA ALA A 31 -10.05 -1.69 -8.78
C ALA A 31 -10.68 -2.30 -10.02
N CYS A 32 -9.98 -2.14 -11.15
CA CYS A 32 -10.29 -2.92 -12.33
C CYS A 32 -10.16 -4.42 -12.00
N PRO A 33 -11.07 -5.30 -12.47
CA PRO A 33 -10.93 -6.74 -12.30
C PRO A 33 -9.56 -7.28 -12.77
N ASN A 34 -9.06 -6.73 -13.87
CA ASN A 34 -7.77 -7.05 -14.48
C ASN A 34 -6.58 -6.23 -13.94
N ASP A 35 -6.75 -5.51 -12.82
CA ASP A 35 -5.69 -4.74 -12.13
C ASP A 35 -5.06 -3.59 -12.95
N CYS A 36 -5.68 -3.16 -14.05
CA CYS A 36 -5.13 -2.08 -14.88
C CYS A 36 -5.11 -0.72 -14.18
N ILE A 37 -6.19 -0.37 -13.46
CA ILE A 37 -6.35 0.91 -12.75
C ILE A 37 -7.02 0.73 -11.39
N LEU A 38 -6.88 1.78 -10.57
CA LEU A 38 -7.74 2.05 -9.42
C LEU A 38 -8.73 3.16 -9.78
N TYR A 39 -10.00 2.98 -9.43
CA TYR A 39 -11.03 3.99 -9.58
C TYR A 39 -10.90 5.02 -8.45
N ARG A 40 -9.97 5.95 -8.60
CA ARG A 40 -9.67 7.06 -7.69
C ARG A 40 -9.16 8.26 -8.51
N LYS A 41 -9.37 9.49 -8.03
CA LYS A 41 -8.94 10.73 -8.70
C LYS A 41 -9.54 10.79 -10.11
N ASP A 42 -8.70 10.82 -11.15
CA ASP A 42 -9.11 10.97 -12.55
C ASP A 42 -10.05 9.87 -13.06
N TYR A 43 -10.09 8.71 -12.37
CA TYR A 43 -10.97 7.59 -12.70
C TYR A 43 -12.09 7.36 -11.67
N GLU A 44 -12.38 8.33 -10.80
CA GLU A 44 -13.36 8.17 -9.72
C GLU A 44 -14.79 7.97 -10.23
N ASP A 45 -15.16 8.67 -11.30
CA ASP A 45 -16.50 8.57 -11.91
C ASP A 45 -16.57 7.58 -13.08
N SER A 46 -15.44 6.96 -13.44
CA SER A 46 -15.41 5.99 -14.53
C SER A 46 -16.16 4.71 -14.14
N THR A 47 -17.03 4.25 -15.05
CA THR A 47 -17.77 2.99 -14.95
C THR A 47 -17.05 1.84 -15.64
N ASN A 48 -16.20 2.13 -16.62
CA ASN A 48 -15.42 1.14 -17.36
C ASN A 48 -13.93 1.48 -17.28
N CYS A 49 -13.10 0.45 -17.33
CA CYS A 49 -11.65 0.62 -17.37
C CYS A 49 -11.22 1.19 -18.73
N PRO A 50 -10.48 2.31 -18.78
CA PRO A 50 -10.02 2.89 -20.05
C PRO A 50 -8.95 2.02 -20.75
N THR A 51 -8.29 1.13 -20.02
CA THR A 51 -7.23 0.27 -20.56
C THR A 51 -7.76 -1.04 -21.16
N CYS A 52 -8.74 -1.68 -20.50
CA CYS A 52 -9.24 -3.00 -20.93
C CYS A 52 -10.74 -3.05 -21.23
N GLY A 53 -11.47 -1.93 -21.10
CA GLY A 53 -12.92 -1.83 -21.36
C GLY A 53 -13.82 -2.51 -20.32
N VAL A 54 -13.27 -3.32 -19.42
CA VAL A 54 -14.03 -4.08 -18.43
C VAL A 54 -14.78 -3.16 -17.46
N SER A 55 -16.01 -3.53 -17.12
CA SER A 55 -16.85 -2.81 -16.15
C SER A 55 -16.25 -2.81 -14.75
N ARG A 56 -16.46 -1.69 -14.03
CA ARG A 56 -16.21 -1.53 -12.59
C ARG A 56 -17.15 -2.40 -11.76
N TRP A 57 -18.35 -2.66 -12.27
CA TRP A 57 -19.43 -3.28 -11.53
C TRP A 57 -19.40 -4.81 -11.63
N LYS A 58 -19.89 -5.47 -10.58
CA LYS A 58 -19.92 -6.93 -10.49
C LYS A 58 -21.02 -7.48 -11.39
N GLU A 59 -20.67 -8.46 -12.21
CA GLU A 59 -21.62 -9.24 -12.98
C GLU A 59 -22.32 -10.30 -12.10
N GLY A 60 -23.65 -10.35 -12.18
CA GLY A 60 -24.47 -11.36 -11.51
C GLY A 60 -24.40 -12.72 -12.21
N LYS A 61 -25.00 -13.74 -11.59
CA LYS A 61 -25.13 -15.08 -12.22
C LYS A 61 -26.00 -15.03 -13.48
N ASP A 62 -26.89 -14.05 -13.55
CA ASP A 62 -27.83 -13.83 -14.65
C ASP A 62 -27.22 -13.01 -15.80
N ALA A 63 -25.89 -12.82 -15.81
CA ALA A 63 -25.16 -11.92 -16.73
C ALA A 63 -25.59 -10.44 -16.68
N ILE A 64 -26.35 -10.05 -15.65
CA ILE A 64 -26.77 -8.67 -15.42
C ILE A 64 -25.73 -7.96 -14.53
N LEU A 65 -25.26 -6.79 -14.97
CA LEU A 65 -24.38 -5.94 -14.18
C LEU A 65 -25.12 -5.36 -12.98
N LYS A 66 -24.54 -5.52 -11.79
CA LYS A 66 -25.05 -4.93 -10.55
C LYS A 66 -24.36 -3.60 -10.29
N GLU A 67 -24.92 -2.55 -10.87
CA GLU A 67 -24.44 -1.19 -10.67
C GLU A 67 -24.38 -0.83 -9.17
N GLY A 68 -23.35 -0.10 -8.77
CA GLY A 68 -23.07 0.20 -7.37
C GLY A 68 -22.36 -0.91 -6.58
N VAL A 69 -22.33 -2.16 -7.08
CA VAL A 69 -21.55 -3.25 -6.47
C VAL A 69 -20.22 -3.40 -7.21
N PRO A 70 -19.08 -3.00 -6.63
CA PRO A 70 -17.79 -3.11 -7.32
C PRO A 70 -17.40 -4.57 -7.55
N ALA A 71 -16.86 -4.87 -8.73
CA ALA A 71 -16.33 -6.18 -9.06
C ALA A 71 -15.09 -6.54 -8.22
N LYS A 72 -14.24 -5.55 -7.93
CA LYS A 72 -13.03 -5.71 -7.12
C LYS A 72 -12.82 -4.52 -6.19
N VAL A 73 -12.51 -4.82 -4.93
CA VAL A 73 -12.21 -3.83 -3.89
C VAL A 73 -10.86 -4.16 -3.29
N VAL A 74 -9.96 -3.17 -3.26
CA VAL A 74 -8.66 -3.24 -2.61
C VAL A 74 -8.64 -2.34 -1.38
N TRP A 75 -7.81 -2.72 -0.40
CA TRP A 75 -7.69 -1.99 0.85
C TRP A 75 -6.36 -1.24 0.84
N TYR A 76 -6.44 0.08 0.96
CA TYR A 76 -5.31 0.98 0.99
C TYR A 76 -5.04 1.45 2.41
N PHE A 77 -3.81 1.29 2.86
CA PHE A 77 -3.35 1.79 4.15
C PHE A 77 -2.55 3.07 3.90
N PRO A 78 -3.06 4.25 4.31
CA PRO A 78 -2.35 5.50 4.10
C PRO A 78 -0.95 5.45 4.76
N PRO A 79 0.13 5.71 4.02
CA PRO A 79 1.49 5.58 4.54
C PRO A 79 1.83 6.72 5.51
N ILE A 80 1.25 7.91 5.32
CA ILE A 80 1.52 9.11 6.14
C ILE A 80 1.29 8.88 7.65
N PRO A 81 0.12 8.42 8.13
CA PRO A 81 -0.09 8.17 9.56
C PRO A 81 0.86 7.10 10.11
N ARG A 82 1.24 6.12 9.29
CA ARG A 82 2.23 5.11 9.67
C ARG A 82 3.63 5.73 9.82
N PHE A 83 4.05 6.59 8.90
CA PHE A 83 5.31 7.31 9.01
C PHE A 83 5.33 8.21 10.25
N LYS A 84 4.28 9.01 10.48
CA LYS A 84 4.17 9.85 11.68
C LYS A 84 4.42 9.06 12.97
N ARG A 85 3.80 7.88 13.12
CA ARG A 85 4.06 6.98 14.27
C ARG A 85 5.51 6.51 14.34
N MET A 86 6.10 6.13 13.22
CA MET A 86 7.47 5.63 13.18
C MET A 86 8.48 6.69 13.65
N PHE A 87 8.21 7.96 13.38
CA PHE A 87 9.03 9.10 13.81
C PHE A 87 8.75 9.59 15.24
N GLN A 88 7.75 9.04 15.97
CA GLN A 88 7.47 9.41 17.37
C GLN A 88 8.55 8.92 18.34
N SER A 89 9.18 7.78 18.05
CA SER A 89 10.27 7.25 18.86
C SER A 89 11.59 7.84 18.41
N HIS A 90 12.32 8.50 19.31
CA HIS A 90 13.62 9.08 19.01
C HIS A 90 14.65 8.03 18.52
N LYS A 91 14.63 6.82 19.10
CA LYS A 91 15.50 5.72 18.66
C LYS A 91 15.16 5.29 17.23
N THR A 92 13.88 5.13 16.94
CA THR A 92 13.39 4.71 15.61
C THR A 92 13.62 5.81 14.57
N ALA A 93 13.37 7.06 14.92
CA ALA A 93 13.62 8.23 14.08
C ALA A 93 15.09 8.33 13.68
N LYS A 94 16.03 8.15 14.62
CA LYS A 94 17.49 8.12 14.33
C LYS A 94 17.86 7.04 13.32
N SER A 95 17.27 5.85 13.43
CA SER A 95 17.51 4.76 12.47
C SER A 95 16.94 5.11 11.08
N LEU A 96 15.73 5.69 11.04
CA LEU A 96 15.07 6.09 9.79
C LEU A 96 15.77 7.24 9.06
N THR A 97 16.43 8.15 9.79
CA THR A 97 17.17 9.28 9.22
C THR A 97 18.66 9.00 9.02
N TRP A 98 19.13 7.78 9.29
CA TRP A 98 20.55 7.42 9.23
C TRP A 98 21.19 7.72 7.86
N HIS A 99 20.46 7.49 6.77
CA HIS A 99 20.93 7.76 5.40
C HIS A 99 21.15 9.26 5.13
N ALA A 100 20.37 10.13 5.77
CA ALA A 100 20.46 11.59 5.61
C ALA A 100 21.47 12.22 6.57
N ALA A 101 21.71 11.61 7.73
CA ALA A 101 22.66 12.10 8.73
C ALA A 101 24.12 11.76 8.42
N ARG A 102 24.37 10.91 7.42
CA ARG A 102 25.72 10.50 7.04
C ARG A 102 26.37 11.60 6.20
N LYS A 103 27.29 12.36 6.81
CA LYS A 103 28.32 13.08 6.05
C LYS A 103 29.16 12.01 5.34
N SER A 104 29.40 12.16 4.03
CA SER A 104 30.37 11.30 3.33
C SER A 104 31.70 11.44 4.03
N VAL A 105 32.11 10.39 4.75
CA VAL A 105 33.47 10.32 5.28
C VAL A 105 34.31 9.81 4.12
N ASP A 106 35.07 10.72 3.52
CA ASP A 106 36.07 10.40 2.49
C ASP A 106 37.09 9.42 3.08
N SER A 107 36.89 8.12 2.82
CA SER A 107 37.90 7.05 2.89
C SER A 107 37.29 5.64 2.90
N HIS A 108 35.98 5.49 3.07
CA HIS A 108 35.31 4.19 2.89
C HIS A 108 34.28 4.26 1.77
N MET A 109 34.40 3.34 0.80
CA MET A 109 33.42 3.13 -0.27
C MET A 109 32.02 3.04 0.34
N SER A 110 31.30 4.13 0.20
CA SER A 110 29.88 4.20 0.48
C SER A 110 29.19 3.93 -0.86
N HIS A 111 28.22 3.02 -0.90
CA HIS A 111 27.39 2.88 -2.08
C HIS A 111 26.79 4.25 -2.41
N PRO A 112 26.91 4.72 -3.67
CA PRO A 112 26.34 5.99 -4.08
C PRO A 112 24.86 6.05 -3.68
N PRO A 113 24.37 7.20 -3.21
CA PRO A 113 22.96 7.37 -2.85
C PRO A 113 21.99 7.12 -4.02
N ASP A 114 22.50 7.01 -5.24
CA ASP A 114 21.71 6.85 -6.46
C ASP A 114 22.47 6.04 -7.53
N SER A 115 22.80 4.78 -7.24
CA SER A 115 23.19 3.83 -8.29
C SER A 115 21.92 3.27 -8.94
N ARG A 116 21.70 3.63 -10.22
CA ARG A 116 20.51 3.32 -11.05
C ARG A 116 20.32 1.84 -11.41
N LEU A 117 20.63 0.89 -10.53
CA LEU A 117 20.34 -0.52 -10.77
C LEU A 117 19.70 -1.12 -9.52
N GLY A 118 18.43 -1.48 -9.67
CA GLY A 118 17.59 -1.96 -8.59
C GLY A 118 18.04 -3.29 -7.98
N ASN A 119 17.40 -3.57 -6.85
CA ASN A 119 17.18 -4.90 -6.28
C ASN A 119 18.43 -5.62 -5.77
N LEU A 120 18.87 -5.30 -4.55
CA LEU A 120 19.34 -6.36 -3.66
C LEU A 120 18.95 -6.04 -2.20
N LEU A 121 17.93 -6.75 -1.74
CA LEU A 121 17.63 -6.91 -0.33
C LEU A 121 18.90 -7.39 0.38
N MET A 122 19.47 -6.57 1.25
CA MET A 122 20.37 -7.05 2.29
C MET A 122 19.67 -6.83 3.63
N ILE A 123 18.94 -7.88 4.00
CA ILE A 123 18.48 -8.13 5.35
C ILE A 123 19.75 -8.37 6.17
N ASN A 124 20.31 -7.33 6.77
CA ASN A 124 21.28 -7.49 7.85
C ASN A 124 20.62 -6.95 9.12
N GLY A 125 19.88 -7.83 9.78
CA GLY A 125 19.55 -7.64 11.19
C GLY A 125 20.83 -7.80 12.01
N PRO A 126 20.99 -7.09 13.13
CA PRO A 126 22.12 -7.31 14.00
C PRO A 126 21.96 -8.67 14.69
N SER A 127 22.92 -9.56 14.47
CA SER A 127 23.24 -10.62 15.40
C SER A 127 23.79 -9.99 16.67
N LEU A 128 22.97 -10.00 17.73
CA LEU A 128 23.33 -10.16 19.15
C LEU A 128 22.04 -10.13 20.00
#